data_AF-A0A4Y8C7Y5-F1
#
_entry.id   AF-A0A4Y8C7Y5-F1
#
_cell.length_a   1.000
_cell.length_b   1.000
_cell.length_c   1.000
_cell.angle_alpha   90.00
_cell.angle_beta   90.00
_cell.angle_gamma   90.00
#
_symmetry.space_group_name_H-M   'P 1'
#
loop_
_entity.id
_entity.type
_entity.pdbx_description
1 polymer ?
#
loop_
_entity_poly.entity_id
_entity_poly.type
_entity_poly.pdbx_seq_one_letter_code
_entity_poly.pdbx_strand_id
1 'polypeptide(L)'
;EEKYVILRLASGEMRQVLAECMASIGEVGNEEWANVTIGKAGRNRHRGIRPQTRGSAMNPVDHPHGGGEGKKNSGRHPVTPWGKPTKGAKTRRKKASDKLIISRRKGK
;
A
#
# COMPACT_ATOMS: atom_id res chain seq x y z
N GLU A 1 35.43 -9.85 -4.74
CA GLU A 1 34.49 -9.51 -3.64
C GLU A 1 33.10 -9.29 -4.21
N GLU A 2 32.09 -9.95 -3.65
CA GLU A 2 30.69 -9.78 -4.04
C GLU A 2 30.17 -8.44 -3.50
N LYS A 3 30.08 -7.42 -4.38
CA LYS A 3 29.68 -6.04 -4.01
C LYS A 3 28.28 -5.92 -3.38
N TYR A 4 27.45 -6.96 -3.53
CA TYR A 4 26.05 -6.96 -3.13
C TYR A 4 25.72 -8.19 -2.30
N VAL A 5 24.85 -8.00 -1.30
CA VAL A 5 24.28 -9.05 -0.46
C VAL A 5 22.78 -9.14 -0.74
N ILE A 6 22.24 -10.35 -0.69
CA ILE A 6 20.82 -10.60 -0.93
C ILE A 6 20.06 -10.53 0.40
N LEU A 7 19.05 -9.66 0.47
CA LEU A 7 18.17 -9.55 1.62
C LEU A 7 16.72 -9.91 1.25
N ARG A 8 16.03 -10.56 2.18
CA ARG A 8 14.58 -10.71 2.17
C ARG A 8 13.96 -9.58 2.98
N LEU A 9 13.27 -8.66 2.31
CA LEU A 9 12.60 -7.55 2.97
C LEU A 9 11.35 -8.02 3.73
N ALA A 10 10.88 -7.21 4.69
CA ALA A 10 9.62 -7.47 5.41
C ALA A 10 8.40 -7.58 4.48
N SER A 11 8.47 -7.00 3.28
CA SER A 11 7.46 -7.16 2.23
C SER A 11 7.47 -8.54 1.55
N GLY A 12 8.48 -9.38 1.83
CA GLY A 12 8.76 -10.64 1.14
C GLY A 12 9.49 -10.49 -0.20
N GLU A 13 9.86 -9.26 -0.60
CA GLU A 13 10.69 -9.00 -1.78
C GLU A 13 12.16 -9.43 -1.52
N MET A 14 12.77 -10.12 -2.49
CA MET A 14 14.19 -10.48 -2.46
C MET A 14 14.99 -9.46 -3.26
N ARG A 15 15.95 -8.78 -2.62
CA ARG A 15 16.64 -7.64 -3.20
C ARG A 15 18.13 -7.63 -2.84
N GLN A 16 18.95 -7.25 -3.81
CA GLN A 16 20.37 -6.96 -3.63
C GLN A 16 20.57 -5.57 -3.01
N VAL A 17 21.40 -5.52 -1.96
CA VAL A 17 21.82 -4.30 -1.28
C VAL A 17 23.34 -4.28 -1.23
N LEU A 18 23.96 -3.10 -1.25
CA LEU A 18 25.42 -2.98 -1.19
C LEU A 18 25.95 -3.56 0.13
N ALA A 19 27.04 -4.31 0.06
CA ALA A 19 27.66 -4.94 1.23
C ALA A 19 28.18 -3.93 2.27
N GLU A 20 28.45 -2.70 1.84
CA GLU A 20 28.90 -1.59 2.71
C GLU A 20 27.76 -0.98 3.55
N CYS A 21 26.50 -1.26 3.23
CA CYS A 21 25.38 -0.71 4.00
C CYS A 21 25.36 -1.25 5.44
N MET A 22 25.32 -0.35 6.42
CA MET A 22 25.17 -0.72 7.82
C MET A 22 23.80 -1.33 8.11
N ALA A 23 23.77 -2.35 8.97
CA ALA A 23 22.58 -2.96 9.50
C ALA A 23 22.77 -3.27 10.99
N SER A 24 21.66 -3.40 11.72
CA SER A 24 21.66 -3.81 13.13
C SER A 24 21.07 -5.21 13.25
N ILE A 25 21.64 -6.00 14.15
CA ILE A 25 21.19 -7.37 14.42
C ILE A 25 19.93 -7.30 15.30
N GLY A 26 18.91 -8.08 14.93
CA GLY A 26 17.67 -8.21 15.68
C GLY A 26 16.43 -7.79 14.90
N GLU A 27 15.27 -8.02 15.51
CA GLU A 27 13.97 -7.63 14.97
C GLU A 27 13.50 -6.31 15.62
N VAL A 28 12.63 -5.59 14.91
CA VAL A 28 12.00 -4.40 15.48
C VAL A 28 10.96 -4.85 16.51
N GLY A 29 11.14 -4.46 17.78
CA GLY A 29 10.22 -4.82 18.85
C GLY A 29 8.81 -4.22 18.73
N ASN A 30 7.96 -4.49 19.72
CA ASN A 30 6.52 -4.14 19.74
C ASN A 30 5.69 -4.87 18.67
N GLU A 31 5.87 -6.19 18.58
CA GLU A 31 5.14 -7.07 17.64
C GLU A 31 3.62 -7.07 17.88
N GLU A 32 3.19 -6.94 19.14
CA GLU A 32 1.78 -6.91 19.54
C GLU A 32 1.03 -5.67 19.00
N TRP A 33 1.75 -4.68 18.47
CA TRP A 33 1.15 -3.52 17.83
C TRP A 33 0.12 -3.89 16.74
N ALA A 34 0.34 -5.00 16.03
CA ALA A 34 -0.58 -5.50 15.01
C ALA A 34 -1.94 -5.95 15.58
N ASN A 35 -2.01 -6.32 16.87
CA ASN A 35 -3.20 -6.81 17.55
C ASN A 35 -4.05 -5.69 18.18
N VAL A 36 -3.56 -4.44 18.14
CA VAL A 36 -4.23 -3.31 18.79
C VAL A 36 -5.53 -2.96 18.08
N THR A 37 -6.64 -3.05 18.81
CA THR A 37 -7.95 -2.59 18.33
C THR A 37 -8.16 -1.11 18.66
N ILE A 38 -8.53 -0.31 17.66
CA ILE A 38 -8.70 1.15 17.79
C ILE A 38 -9.94 1.50 18.63
N GLY A 39 -11.00 0.70 18.52
CA GLY A 39 -12.23 0.80 19.32
C GLY A 39 -13.16 1.94 18.91
N LYS A 40 -12.70 3.20 19.03
CA LYS A 40 -13.53 4.40 18.78
C LYS A 40 -12.97 5.31 17.70
N ALA A 41 -13.86 6.04 17.02
CA ALA A 41 -13.49 7.00 15.98
C ALA A 41 -12.52 8.09 16.50
N GLY A 42 -12.71 8.57 17.73
CA GLY A 42 -11.84 9.58 18.34
C GLY A 42 -10.37 9.14 18.45
N ARG A 43 -10.09 7.85 18.65
CA ARG A 43 -8.71 7.36 18.72
C ARG A 43 -7.99 7.50 17.38
N ASN A 44 -8.68 7.33 16.25
CA ASN A 44 -8.13 7.64 14.93
C ASN A 44 -7.85 9.14 14.75
N ARG A 45 -8.73 9.99 15.29
CA ARG A 45 -8.53 11.44 15.27
C ARG A 45 -7.29 11.87 16.06
N HIS A 46 -7.03 11.25 17.22
CA HIS A 46 -5.83 11.50 18.02
C HIS A 46 -4.54 11.07 17.28
N ARG A 47 -4.63 10.10 16.37
CA ARG A 47 -3.54 9.68 15.47
C ARG A 47 -3.37 10.57 14.24
N GLY A 48 -4.13 11.67 14.12
CA GLY A 48 -4.12 12.56 12.96
C GLY A 48 -4.86 12.03 11.73
N ILE A 49 -5.57 10.90 11.84
CA ILE A 49 -6.30 10.30 10.71
C ILE A 49 -7.70 10.94 10.63
N ARG A 50 -7.96 11.65 9.53
CA ARG A 50 -9.27 12.26 9.23
C ARG A 50 -10.24 11.23 8.62
N PRO A 51 -11.56 11.39 8.83
CA PRO A 51 -12.55 10.54 8.17
C PRO A 51 -12.44 10.65 6.65
N GLN A 52 -12.56 9.52 5.95
CA GLN A 52 -12.54 9.43 4.49
C GLN A 52 -13.93 8.98 4.00
N THR A 53 -14.50 9.71 3.05
CA THR A 53 -15.79 9.38 2.43
C THR A 53 -15.59 8.39 1.29
N ARG A 54 -16.55 7.46 1.11
CA ARG A 54 -16.52 6.50 0.02
C ARG A 54 -16.88 7.18 -1.29
N GLY A 55 -16.17 6.86 -2.39
CA GLY A 55 -16.49 7.40 -3.72
C GLY A 55 -17.90 7.10 -4.21
N SER A 56 -18.52 6.01 -3.74
CA SER A 56 -19.91 5.66 -4.05
C SER A 56 -20.95 6.56 -3.36
N ALA A 57 -20.54 7.32 -2.34
CA ALA A 57 -21.41 8.25 -1.61
C ALA A 57 -21.29 9.69 -2.13
N MET A 58 -20.47 9.91 -3.17
CA MET A 58 -20.24 11.22 -3.77
C MET A 58 -21.09 11.41 -5.03
N ASN A 59 -21.07 12.62 -5.59
CA ASN A 59 -21.74 12.91 -6.86
C ASN A 59 -20.85 12.52 -8.05
N PRO A 60 -21.41 12.39 -9.28
CA PRO A 60 -20.64 12.05 -10.47
C PRO A 60 -19.48 13.01 -10.79
N VAL A 61 -19.59 14.27 -10.35
CA VAL A 61 -18.55 15.30 -10.50
C VAL A 61 -17.32 15.04 -9.62
N ASP A 62 -17.51 14.44 -8.45
CA ASP A 62 -16.46 14.26 -7.45
C ASP A 62 -15.69 12.95 -7.63
N HIS A 63 -16.41 11.88 -8.03
CA HIS A 63 -15.83 10.55 -8.14
C HIS A 63 -16.44 9.77 -9.30
N PRO A 64 -15.65 8.97 -10.03
CA PRO A 64 -16.17 8.09 -11.08
C PRO A 64 -17.16 7.00 -10.62
N HIS A 65 -17.37 6.87 -9.29
CA HIS A 65 -18.31 5.93 -8.69
C HIS A 65 -19.56 6.64 -8.16
N GLY A 66 -19.60 7.97 -8.27
CA GLY A 66 -20.64 8.79 -7.69
C GLY A 66 -21.95 8.78 -8.47
N GLY A 67 -23.00 9.22 -7.79
CA GLY A 67 -24.37 9.36 -8.30
C GLY A 67 -25.11 8.05 -8.54
N GLY A 68 -26.25 8.14 -9.23
CA GLY A 68 -27.25 7.07 -9.37
C GLY A 68 -28.33 7.08 -8.32
N GLU A 69 -29.46 6.45 -8.65
CA GLU A 69 -30.57 6.29 -7.73
C GLU A 69 -30.25 5.22 -6.69
N GLY A 70 -30.41 5.58 -5.42
CA GLY A 70 -30.16 4.69 -4.29
C GLY A 70 -28.71 4.19 -4.19
N LYS A 71 -28.53 3.09 -3.45
CA LYS A 71 -27.23 2.43 -3.29
C LYS A 71 -26.98 1.49 -4.47
N LYS A 72 -26.06 1.87 -5.36
CA LYS A 72 -25.65 1.03 -6.49
C LYS A 72 -24.18 0.60 -6.40
N ASN A 73 -23.88 -0.56 -7.00
CA ASN A 73 -22.52 -0.93 -7.29
C ASN A 73 -22.00 -0.10 -8.47
N SER A 74 -20.71 0.20 -8.47
CA SER A 74 -20.11 0.87 -9.62
C SER A 74 -20.15 -0.08 -10.82
N GLY A 75 -20.92 0.25 -11.86
CA GLY A 75 -21.02 -0.54 -13.10
C GLY A 75 -19.77 -0.51 -13.99
N ARG A 76 -18.60 -0.23 -13.41
CA ARG A 76 -17.30 -0.13 -14.07
C ARG A 76 -16.23 -0.76 -13.18
N HIS A 77 -15.07 -1.05 -13.76
CA HIS A 77 -13.91 -1.49 -12.98
C HIS A 77 -13.63 -0.47 -11.85
N PRO A 78 -13.37 -0.88 -10.60
CA PRO A 78 -13.11 0.04 -9.51
C PRO A 78 -11.93 0.97 -9.81
N VAL A 79 -12.16 2.27 -9.73
CA VAL A 79 -11.17 3.31 -9.99
C VAL A 79 -10.96 4.24 -8.79
N THR A 80 -9.84 4.94 -8.84
CA THR A 80 -9.50 6.06 -7.97
C THR A 80 -10.38 7.28 -8.30
N PRO A 81 -10.39 8.33 -7.44
CA PRO A 81 -11.05 9.59 -7.76
C PRO A 81 -10.60 10.20 -9.11
N TRP A 82 -9.36 9.92 -9.52
CA TRP A 82 -8.78 10.36 -10.80
C TRP A 82 -8.96 9.37 -11.95
N GLY A 83 -9.82 8.36 -11.82
CA GLY A 83 -10.15 7.43 -12.90
C GLY A 83 -9.12 6.31 -13.16
N LYS A 84 -8.02 6.22 -12.41
CA LYS A 84 -7.05 5.11 -12.54
C LYS A 84 -7.58 3.83 -11.89
N PRO A 85 -7.41 2.63 -12.48
CA PRO A 85 -7.83 1.36 -11.89
C PRO A 85 -7.19 1.10 -10.51
N THR A 86 -7.98 0.58 -9.55
CA THR A 86 -7.52 0.31 -8.17
C THR A 86 -7.26 -1.16 -7.86
N LYS A 87 -7.89 -2.07 -8.60
CA LYS A 87 -7.69 -3.52 -8.47
C LYS A 87 -6.70 -4.02 -9.52
N GLY A 88 -5.65 -4.72 -9.09
CA GLY A 88 -4.71 -5.45 -9.96
C GLY A 88 -3.70 -4.60 -10.76
N ALA A 89 -3.98 -3.33 -11.05
CA ALA A 89 -3.09 -2.49 -11.85
C ALA A 89 -1.75 -2.21 -11.12
N LYS A 90 -0.63 -2.65 -11.72
CA LYS A 90 0.72 -2.39 -11.20
C LYS A 90 1.12 -0.93 -11.49
N THR A 91 1.47 -0.18 -10.44
CA THR A 91 1.80 1.26 -10.55
C THR A 91 3.29 1.55 -10.71
N ARG A 92 4.17 0.56 -10.51
CA ARG A 92 5.62 0.73 -10.62
C ARG A 92 6.03 0.90 -12.09
N ARG A 93 6.75 1.99 -12.37
CA ARG A 93 7.42 2.24 -13.67
C ARG A 93 8.80 1.58 -13.71
N LYS A 94 9.36 1.43 -14.92
CA LYS A 94 10.75 0.96 -15.11
C LYS A 94 11.71 1.89 -14.38
N LYS A 95 12.57 1.34 -13.53
CA LYS A 95 13.60 2.08 -12.78
C LYS A 95 14.93 1.36 -12.87
N ALA A 96 16.04 2.09 -12.75
CA ALA A 96 17.38 1.50 -12.72
C ALA A 96 17.56 0.45 -11.61
N SER A 97 16.84 0.63 -10.49
CA SER A 97 16.83 -0.30 -9.36
C SER A 97 16.13 -1.63 -9.64
N ASP A 98 15.46 -1.81 -10.79
CA ASP A 98 14.87 -3.10 -11.16
C ASP A 98 15.96 -4.17 -11.35
N LYS A 99 17.19 -3.78 -11.70
CA LYS A 99 18.35 -4.68 -11.81
C LYS A 99 18.76 -5.32 -10.48
N LEU A 100 18.45 -4.66 -9.37
CA LEU A 100 18.81 -5.11 -8.03
C LEU A 100 17.72 -5.99 -7.39
N ILE A 101 16.58 -6.20 -8.07
CA ILE A 101 15.46 -6.98 -7.53
C ILE A 101 15.49 -8.36 -8.15
N ILE A 102 15.65 -9.38 -7.31
CA ILE A 102 15.67 -10.79 -7.74
C ILE A 102 14.24 -11.31 -7.84
N SER A 103 13.42 -11.05 -6.82
CA SER A 103 12.03 -11.50 -6.80
C SER A 103 11.14 -10.45 -6.15
N ARG A 104 10.02 -10.15 -6.79
CA ARG A 104 9.04 -9.17 -6.29
C ARG A 104 8.24 -9.78 -5.13
N ARG A 105 7.72 -8.91 -4.26
CA ARG A 105 6.73 -9.33 -3.24
C ARG A 105 5.63 -10.19 -3.88
N LYS A 106 5.40 -11.38 -3.33
CA LYS A 106 4.21 -12.17 -3.68
C LYS A 106 3.01 -11.43 -3.11
N GLY A 107 1.97 -11.24 -3.92
CA GLY A 107 0.70 -10.71 -3.39
C GLY A 107 0.18 -11.63 -2.29
N LYS A 108 -0.53 -11.06 -1.32
CA LYS A 108 -1.59 -11.83 -0.67
C LYS A 108 -2.73 -11.98 -1.67
#